data_AF-A0A3A0DTZ5-F1
#
_entry.id   AF-A0A3A0DTZ5-F1
#
_cell.length_a   1.000
_cell.length_b   1.000
_cell.length_c   1.000
_cell.angle_alpha   90.00
_cell.angle_beta   90.00
_cell.angle_gamma   90.00
#
_symmetry.space_group_name_H-M   'P 1'
#
loop_
_entity.id
_entity.type
_entity.pdbx_description
1 polymer ?
#
loop_
_entity_poly.entity_id
_entity_poly.type
_entity_poly.pdbx_seq_one_letter_code
_entity_poly.pdbx_strand_id
1 'polypeptide(L)'
;MAYDPFSDSFITMGDNAISRFSSTGVLLETITFAVGTDFDQGTVDGLGHIFAANNGGDLFLIDYSATGTLSAASTIFDRRFLANALDDLAPKVGPGSIDSIPEPVSMGIWCVLAGIAVFGGLSRRRRSLLPLFARPSA
;
A
#
# COMPACT_ATOMS: atom_id res chain seq x y z
N MET A 1 -14.43 6.57 4.08
CA MET A 1 -13.40 7.29 4.89
C MET A 1 -12.09 6.54 4.77
N ALA A 2 -10.96 7.25 4.64
CA ALA A 2 -9.62 6.68 4.56
C ALA A 2 -8.67 7.41 5.51
N TYR A 3 -7.72 6.69 6.12
CA TYR A 3 -6.62 7.31 6.86
C TYR A 3 -5.47 7.60 5.90
N ASP A 4 -4.97 8.84 5.89
CA ASP A 4 -3.85 9.26 5.06
C ASP A 4 -2.58 9.47 5.89
N PRO A 5 -1.58 8.58 5.75
CA PRO A 5 -0.31 8.72 6.45
C PRO A 5 0.53 9.91 5.97
N PHE A 6 0.27 10.49 4.79
CA PHE A 6 0.99 11.67 4.31
C PHE A 6 0.78 12.89 5.22
N SER A 7 -0.44 13.07 5.71
CA SER A 7 -0.86 14.26 6.45
C SER A 7 -1.34 13.97 7.89
N ASP A 8 -1.21 12.73 8.35
CA ASP A 8 -1.73 12.24 9.65
C ASP A 8 -3.20 12.61 9.88
N SER A 9 -4.05 12.28 8.90
CA SER A 9 -5.43 12.74 8.88
C SER A 9 -6.41 11.68 8.38
N PHE A 10 -7.68 11.82 8.77
CA PHE A 10 -8.78 11.04 8.21
C PHE A 10 -9.48 11.85 7.12
N ILE A 11 -9.60 11.26 5.94
CA ILE A 11 -10.32 11.81 4.79
C ILE A 11 -11.70 11.15 4.71
N THR A 12 -12.76 11.96 4.80
CA THR A 12 -14.14 11.52 4.55
C THR A 12 -14.59 12.03 3.19
N MET A 13 -15.17 11.15 2.40
CA MET A 13 -15.78 11.44 1.11
C MET A 13 -17.24 11.03 1.23
N GLY A 14 -18.15 11.88 0.75
CA GLY A 14 -19.58 11.62 0.77
C GLY A 14 -20.37 12.84 0.35
N ASP A 15 -21.51 12.61 -0.29
CA ASP A 15 -22.29 13.68 -0.94
C ASP A 15 -21.35 14.49 -1.88
N ASN A 16 -21.57 15.79 -2.05
CA ASN A 16 -20.69 16.64 -2.85
C ASN A 16 -19.47 17.19 -2.10
N ALA A 17 -19.00 16.54 -1.03
CA ALA A 17 -17.95 17.07 -0.17
C ALA A 17 -16.84 16.08 0.17
N ILE A 18 -15.64 16.63 0.36
CA ILE A 18 -14.49 15.94 0.95
C ILE A 18 -14.06 16.73 2.17
N SER A 19 -13.98 16.06 3.31
CA SER A 19 -13.53 16.67 4.57
C SER A 19 -12.32 15.95 5.12
N ARG A 20 -11.41 16.72 5.73
CA ARG A 20 -10.23 16.21 6.39
C ARG A 20 -10.32 16.49 7.88
N PHE A 21 -10.09 15.46 8.68
CA PHE A 21 -10.06 15.50 10.13
C PHE A 21 -8.66 15.17 10.62
N SER A 22 -8.20 15.78 11.71
CA SER A 22 -6.98 15.35 12.37
C SER A 22 -7.09 13.88 12.83
N SER A 23 -5.95 13.24 13.09
CA SER A 23 -5.91 11.92 13.75
C SER A 23 -6.63 11.88 15.11
N THR A 24 -6.88 13.04 15.72
CA THR A 24 -7.66 13.21 16.96
C THR A 24 -9.16 13.50 16.74
N GLY A 25 -9.63 13.57 15.48
CA GLY A 25 -11.05 13.75 15.14
C GLY A 25 -11.53 15.20 15.03
N VAL A 26 -10.61 16.18 14.97
CA VAL A 26 -10.97 17.60 14.77
C VAL A 26 -11.09 17.88 13.28
N LEU A 27 -12.19 18.50 12.84
CA LEU A 27 -12.34 18.95 11.44
C LEU A 27 -11.28 20.02 11.12
N LEU A 28 -10.47 19.78 10.09
CA LEU A 28 -9.43 20.70 9.64
C LEU A 28 -9.92 21.54 8.45
N GLU A 29 -10.53 20.90 7.47
CA GLU A 29 -11.06 21.58 6.28
C GLU A 29 -12.14 20.72 5.59
N THR A 30 -13.01 21.39 4.85
CA THR A 30 -13.99 20.79 3.95
C THR A 30 -13.93 21.51 2.62
N ILE A 31 -13.86 20.75 1.54
CA ILE A 31 -14.04 21.24 0.18
C ILE A 31 -15.37 20.70 -0.37
N THR A 32 -16.08 21.54 -1.10
CA THR A 32 -17.39 21.22 -1.69
C THR A 32 -17.28 21.35 -3.20
N PHE A 33 -17.85 20.37 -3.89
CA PHE A 33 -17.85 20.26 -5.34
C PHE A 33 -19.22 20.64 -5.90
N ALA A 34 -19.31 20.76 -7.23
CA ALA A 34 -20.56 21.05 -7.91
C ALA A 34 -21.62 19.99 -7.57
N VAL A 35 -22.89 20.42 -7.48
CA VAL A 35 -24.04 19.54 -7.26
C VAL A 35 -24.06 18.41 -8.32
N GLY A 36 -24.31 17.18 -7.88
CA GLY A 36 -24.22 15.97 -8.71
C GLY A 36 -22.83 15.33 -8.74
N THR A 37 -21.87 15.87 -7.99
CA THR A 37 -20.60 15.21 -7.68
C THR A 37 -20.77 14.36 -6.44
N ASP A 38 -21.67 13.38 -6.49
CA ASP A 38 -22.04 12.62 -5.29
C ASP A 38 -21.00 11.52 -5.06
N PHE A 39 -20.01 11.82 -4.22
CA PHE A 39 -18.97 10.86 -3.87
C PHE A 39 -19.59 9.69 -3.11
N ASP A 40 -19.13 8.49 -3.45
CA ASP A 40 -19.44 7.27 -2.73
C ASP A 40 -18.25 6.91 -1.83
N GLN A 41 -17.42 5.97 -2.30
CA GLN A 41 -16.23 5.54 -1.59
C GLN A 41 -14.95 5.99 -2.31
N GLY A 42 -13.90 6.15 -1.51
CA GLY A 42 -12.59 6.49 -2.02
C GLY A 42 -11.46 5.99 -1.12
N THR A 43 -10.24 6.17 -1.61
CA THR A 43 -9.00 5.76 -0.96
C THR A 43 -7.94 6.86 -1.09
N VAL A 44 -6.85 6.72 -0.35
CA VAL A 44 -5.62 7.49 -0.51
C VAL A 44 -4.47 6.56 -0.85
N ASP A 45 -3.36 7.11 -1.31
CA ASP A 45 -2.12 6.35 -1.55
C ASP A 45 -1.00 6.62 -0.55
N GLY A 46 -1.22 7.51 0.42
CA GLY A 46 -0.21 7.89 1.41
C GLY A 46 0.87 8.84 0.91
N LEU A 47 0.71 9.41 -0.29
CA LEU A 47 1.66 10.35 -0.90
C LEU A 47 1.07 11.75 -1.13
N GLY A 48 -0.11 12.02 -0.55
CA GLY A 48 -0.84 13.27 -0.77
C GLY A 48 -1.81 13.23 -1.95
N HIS A 49 -2.27 12.04 -2.34
CA HIS A 49 -3.32 11.87 -3.34
C HIS A 49 -4.56 11.21 -2.74
N ILE A 50 -5.72 11.79 -3.05
CA ILE A 50 -7.04 11.22 -2.76
C ILE A 50 -7.65 10.75 -4.08
N PHE A 51 -8.25 9.58 -4.05
CA PHE A 51 -9.01 8.99 -5.12
C PHE A 51 -10.45 8.77 -4.63
N ALA A 52 -11.44 9.26 -5.36
CA ALA A 52 -12.85 9.07 -5.02
C ALA A 52 -13.65 8.61 -6.23
N ALA A 53 -14.62 7.73 -6.02
CA ALA A 53 -15.59 7.34 -7.03
C ALA A 53 -16.91 8.08 -6.82
N ASN A 54 -17.68 8.23 -7.90
CA ASN A 54 -19.11 8.46 -7.82
C ASN A 54 -19.86 7.38 -8.62
N ASN A 55 -21.09 7.05 -8.22
CA ASN A 55 -21.89 6.04 -8.94
C ASN A 55 -22.31 6.51 -10.35
N GLY A 56 -22.00 7.76 -10.72
CA GLY A 56 -22.07 8.28 -12.09
C GLY A 56 -20.98 7.75 -13.02
N GLY A 57 -19.91 7.17 -12.46
CA GLY A 57 -18.85 6.48 -13.20
C GLY A 57 -17.51 7.20 -13.29
N ASP A 58 -17.38 8.32 -12.59
CA ASP A 58 -16.17 9.14 -12.57
C ASP A 58 -15.24 8.75 -11.42
N LEU A 59 -13.94 8.68 -11.74
CA LEU A 59 -12.84 8.71 -10.80
C LEU A 59 -12.34 10.14 -10.64
N PHE A 60 -12.28 10.60 -9.40
CA PHE A 60 -11.72 11.89 -9.02
C PHE A 60 -10.32 11.67 -8.45
N LEU A 61 -9.38 12.49 -8.92
CA LEU A 61 -8.03 12.61 -8.36
C LEU A 61 -7.92 13.99 -7.70
N ILE A 62 -7.53 14.02 -6.43
CA ILE A 62 -7.19 15.23 -5.72
C ILE A 62 -5.74 15.11 -5.25
N ASP A 63 -4.85 15.88 -5.86
CA ASP A 63 -3.45 15.98 -5.47
C ASP A 63 -3.25 17.22 -4.60
N TYR A 64 -2.94 16.96 -3.33
CA TYR A 64 -2.69 17.97 -2.32
C TYR A 64 -1.28 17.83 -1.72
N SER A 65 -0.41 17.07 -2.39
CA SER A 65 0.94 16.72 -1.95
C SER A 65 1.86 17.93 -1.77
N ALA A 66 1.59 19.03 -2.46
CA ALA A 66 2.40 20.25 -2.36
C ALA A 66 2.32 20.93 -0.98
N THR A 67 1.18 20.86 -0.30
CA THR A 67 0.93 21.63 0.93
C THR A 67 0.37 20.80 2.09
N GLY A 68 -0.18 19.61 1.84
CA GLY A 68 -0.91 18.86 2.87
C GLY A 68 -2.26 19.48 3.23
N THR A 69 -2.77 20.42 2.42
CA THR A 69 -4.09 21.04 2.58
C THR A 69 -4.91 20.97 1.30
N LEU A 70 -6.21 20.68 1.42
CA LEU A 70 -7.15 20.59 0.31
C LEU A 70 -7.54 21.96 -0.25
N SER A 71 -7.47 23.02 0.57
CA SER A 71 -7.86 24.37 0.17
C SER A 71 -6.75 25.21 -0.47
N ALA A 72 -5.56 24.66 -0.73
CA ALA A 72 -4.47 25.42 -1.33
C ALA A 72 -4.70 25.67 -2.83
N ALA A 73 -4.20 26.81 -3.33
CA ALA A 73 -4.27 27.12 -4.76
C ALA A 73 -3.43 26.16 -5.64
N SER A 74 -2.49 25.43 -5.03
CA SER A 74 -1.68 24.39 -5.66
C SER A 74 -2.36 23.02 -5.69
N THR A 75 -3.51 22.86 -5.04
CA THR A 75 -4.24 21.59 -5.04
C THR A 75 -4.83 21.35 -6.43
N ILE A 76 -4.58 20.17 -6.99
CA ILE A 76 -5.03 19.79 -8.33
C ILE A 76 -6.24 18.88 -8.21
N PHE A 77 -7.26 19.15 -9.04
CA PHE A 77 -8.47 18.33 -9.16
C PHE A 77 -8.58 17.84 -10.60
N ASP A 78 -8.59 16.52 -10.79
CA ASP A 78 -8.88 15.90 -12.09
C ASP A 78 -10.06 14.92 -11.95
N ARG A 79 -10.82 14.78 -13.03
CA ARG A 79 -11.98 13.89 -13.10
C ARG A 79 -11.94 13.10 -14.39
N ARG A 80 -12.07 11.77 -14.29
CA ARG A 80 -12.04 10.86 -15.42
C ARG A 80 -13.18 9.86 -15.33
N PHE A 81 -14.02 9.81 -16.34
CA PHE A 81 -14.95 8.70 -16.50
C PHE A 81 -14.16 7.39 -16.66
N LEU A 82 -14.49 6.38 -15.86
CA LEU A 82 -13.82 5.09 -15.87
C LEU A 82 -14.77 3.96 -16.28
N ALA A 83 -15.95 3.89 -15.68
CA ALA A 83 -16.93 2.84 -15.94
C ALA A 83 -18.32 3.27 -15.47
N ASN A 84 -19.39 2.75 -16.08
CA ASN A 84 -20.74 2.96 -15.56
C ASN A 84 -20.87 2.37 -14.15
N ALA A 85 -21.57 3.07 -13.24
CA ALA A 85 -21.80 2.62 -11.87
C ALA A 85 -20.50 2.29 -11.11
N LEU A 86 -19.50 3.18 -11.19
CA LEU A 86 -18.28 3.06 -10.40
C LEU A 86 -18.60 3.33 -8.92
N ASP A 87 -18.67 2.26 -8.14
CA ASP A 87 -19.15 2.31 -6.74
C ASP A 87 -18.00 2.58 -5.76
N ASP A 88 -16.99 1.71 -5.82
CA ASP A 88 -15.95 1.61 -4.80
C ASP A 88 -14.54 1.63 -5.39
N LEU A 89 -13.61 2.15 -4.59
CA LEU A 89 -12.18 2.05 -4.85
C LEU A 89 -11.53 1.19 -3.77
N ALA A 90 -10.77 0.18 -4.19
CA ALA A 90 -10.04 -0.68 -3.27
C ALA A 90 -9.00 0.14 -2.46
N PRO A 91 -8.86 -0.11 -1.14
CA PRO A 91 -7.84 0.55 -0.33
C PRO A 91 -6.43 0.27 -0.85
N LYS A 92 -5.63 1.33 -1.04
CA LYS A 92 -4.20 1.21 -1.36
C LYS A 92 -3.31 1.25 -0.12
N VAL A 93 -3.80 1.77 1.00
CA VAL A 93 -3.09 1.78 2.28
C VAL A 93 -3.97 1.22 3.39
N GLY A 94 -3.36 0.65 4.43
CA GLY A 94 -4.06 0.11 5.60
C GLY A 94 -4.66 -1.29 5.40
N PRO A 95 -5.50 -1.77 6.33
CA PRO A 95 -6.11 -3.10 6.24
C PRO A 95 -6.89 -3.29 4.93
N GLY A 96 -6.60 -4.38 4.21
CA GLY A 96 -7.17 -4.63 2.87
C GLY A 96 -6.28 -4.15 1.71
N SER A 97 -5.23 -3.37 1.97
CA SER A 97 -4.15 -3.13 1.01
C SER A 97 -3.24 -4.36 0.86
N ILE A 98 -2.79 -4.62 -0.37
CA ILE A 98 -1.76 -5.60 -0.70
C ILE A 98 -0.36 -4.97 -0.75
N ASP A 99 0.09 -4.34 0.33
CA ASP A 99 1.46 -3.77 0.41
C ASP A 99 2.55 -4.84 0.64
N SER A 100 2.21 -6.12 0.74
CA SER A 100 3.16 -7.21 1.02
C SER A 100 3.31 -8.20 -0.13
N ILE A 101 3.85 -7.74 -1.26
CA ILE A 101 4.62 -8.67 -2.11
C ILE A 101 6.02 -8.75 -1.46
N PRO A 102 6.47 -9.93 -0.98
CA PRO A 102 7.83 -10.08 -0.49
C PRO A 102 8.81 -9.61 -1.57
N GLU A 103 9.71 -8.69 -1.23
CA GLU A 103 10.68 -8.20 -2.20
C GLU A 103 11.47 -9.39 -2.78
N PRO A 104 11.74 -9.43 -4.10
CA PRO A 104 12.29 -10.61 -4.78
C PRO A 104 13.56 -11.18 -4.14
N VAL A 105 14.33 -10.33 -3.47
CA VAL A 105 15.57 -10.68 -2.76
C VAL A 105 15.34 -11.56 -1.53
N SER A 106 14.20 -11.43 -0.83
CA SER A 106 13.88 -12.29 0.31
C SER A 106 13.76 -13.75 -0.11
N MET A 107 13.12 -14.01 -1.25
CA MET A 107 13.04 -15.36 -1.83
C MET A 107 14.41 -15.90 -2.24
N GLY A 108 15.26 -15.05 -2.84
CA GLY A 108 16.63 -15.40 -3.19
C GLY A 108 17.46 -15.83 -1.97
N ILE A 109 17.38 -15.07 -0.87
CA ILE A 109 18.09 -15.37 0.38
C ILE A 109 17.63 -16.71 0.98
N TRP A 110 16.33 -16.96 1.05
CA TRP A 110 15.80 -18.23 1.57
C TRP A 110 16.23 -19.44 0.72
N CYS A 111 16.23 -19.31 -0.61
CA CYS A 111 16.71 -20.35 -1.52
C CYS A 111 18.20 -20.64 -1.33
N VAL A 112 19.03 -19.61 -1.18
CA VAL A 112 20.48 -19.76 -0.95
C VAL A 112 20.76 -20.42 0.40
N LEU A 113 20.08 -19.99 1.46
CA LEU A 113 20.24 -20.55 2.80
C LEU A 113 19.81 -22.03 2.86
N ALA A 114 18.68 -22.38 2.22
CA ALA A 114 18.22 -23.76 2.11
C ALA A 114 19.23 -24.63 1.32
N GLY A 115 19.79 -24.12 0.22
CA GLY A 115 20.84 -24.80 -0.54
C GLY A 115 22.09 -25.08 0.29
N ILE A 116 22.61 -24.08 1.01
CA ILE A 116 23.78 -24.23 1.88
C ILE A 116 23.55 -25.28 2.97
N ALA A 117 22.36 -25.33 3.58
CA ALA A 117 22.02 -26.32 4.60
C ALA A 117 22.02 -27.75 4.04
N VAL A 118 21.47 -27.96 2.84
CA VAL A 118 21.45 -29.27 2.17
C VAL A 118 22.85 -29.72 1.79
N PHE A 119 23.65 -28.87 1.13
CA PHE A 119 25.01 -29.22 0.73
C PHE A 119 25.97 -29.36 1.94
N GLY A 120 25.81 -28.54 2.97
CA GLY A 120 26.53 -28.65 4.24
C GLY A 120 26.19 -29.94 5.01
N GLY A 121 24.92 -30.35 4.99
CA GLY A 121 24.46 -31.61 5.57
C GLY A 121 24.98 -32.85 4.83
N LEU A 122 24.96 -32.85 3.49
CA LEU A 122 25.48 -33.94 2.68
C LEU A 122 27.01 -34.10 2.82
N SER A 123 27.76 -33.00 2.86
CA SER A 123 29.21 -33.03 3.02
C SER A 123 29.65 -33.54 4.40
N ARG A 124 28.88 -33.25 5.46
CA ARG A 124 29.12 -33.82 6.80
C ARG A 124 28.88 -35.34 6.87
N ARG A 125 27.84 -35.85 6.20
CA ARG A 125 27.56 -37.30 6.17
C ARG A 125 28.69 -38.12 5.53
N ARG A 126 29.32 -37.60 4.47
CA ARG A 126 30.43 -38.30 3.78
C ARG A 126 31.70 -38.47 4.61
N ARG A 127 31.96 -37.58 5.59
CA ARG A 127 33.16 -37.67 6.45
C ARG A 127 33.05 -38.70 7.58
N SER A 128 31.84 -39.15 7.91
CA SER A 128 31.62 -40.14 8.98
C SER A 128 31.81 -41.61 8.54
N LEU A 129 32.09 -41.87 7.26
CA LEU A 129 32.19 -43.21 6.68
C LEU A 129 33.61 -43.59 6.20
N LEU A 130 34.65 -42.88 6.61
CA LEU A 130 36.03 -43.30 6.35
C LEU A 130 36.40 -44.47 7.28
N PRO A 131 36.69 -45.68 6.77
CA PRO A 131 37.07 -46.80 7.61
C PRO A 131 38.45 -46.54 8.23
N LEU A 132 38.51 -46.79 9.54
CA LEU A 132 39.68 -46.72 10.40
C LEU A 132 40.66 -47.87 10.08
N PHE A 133 41.35 -47.85 8.95
CA PHE A 133 42.38 -48.84 8.64
C PHE A 133 43.62 -48.21 7.99
N ALA A 134 44.61 -47.91 8.82
CA ALA A 134 46.03 -48.16 8.55
C ALA A 134 46.85 -47.77 9.79
N ARG A 135 47.14 -48.74 10.66
CA ARG A 135 48.32 -48.70 11.54
C ARG A 135 49.38 -49.58 10.89
N PRO A 136 50.55 -49.05 10.51
CA PRO A 136 51.67 -49.90 10.11
C PRO A 136 52.29 -50.47 11.39
N SER A 137 52.35 -51.80 11.48
CA SER A 137 53.19 -52.51 12.44
C SER A 137 54.62 -52.64 11.89
N ALA A 138 55.57 -52.52 12.83
CA ALA A 138 57.02 -52.55 12.74
C ALA A 138 57.65 -53.46 11.68
#